data_AF-A0A930S9M6-F1
#
_entry.id   AF-A0A930S9M6-F1
#
_cell.length_a   1.000
_cell.length_b   1.000
_cell.length_c   1.000
_cell.angle_alpha   90.00
_cell.angle_beta   90.00
_cell.angle_gamma   90.00
#
_symmetry.space_group_name_H-M   'P 1'
#
loop_
_entity.id
_entity.type
_entity.pdbx_description
1 polymer ?
#
loop_
_entity_poly.entity_id
_entity_poly.type
_entity_poly.pdbx_seq_one_letter_code
_entity_poly.pdbx_strand_id
1 'polypeptide(L)'
;MYIGDFIKQYRESNGVSIEDFANKSGLTTTEIEALEKNVQDDGTVVPVAMRQIKGIAAAMDVPMPMVMAQIPSDQELVVHVVAESDQPHAK
;
A
#
# COMPACT_ATOMS: atom_id res chain seq x y z
N MET A 1 9.61 -8.92 -8.40
CA MET A 1 8.53 -7.95 -8.63
C MET A 1 7.89 -7.74 -7.27
N TYR A 2 7.81 -6.49 -6.83
CA TYR A 2 7.21 -6.10 -5.55
C TYR A 2 5.86 -5.44 -5.79
N ILE A 3 5.13 -5.14 -4.72
CA ILE A 3 3.82 -4.49 -4.85
C ILE A 3 3.90 -3.14 -5.58
N GLY A 4 5.02 -2.41 -5.45
CA GLY A 4 5.24 -1.16 -6.16
C GLY A 4 5.28 -1.30 -7.66
N ASP A 5 5.92 -2.36 -8.17
CA ASP A 5 5.92 -2.67 -9.61
C ASP A 5 4.50 -2.91 -10.13
N PHE A 6 3.69 -3.63 -9.35
CA PHE A 6 2.30 -3.92 -9.70
C PHE A 6 1.43 -2.64 -9.76
N ILE A 7 1.59 -1.75 -8.77
CA ILE A 7 0.93 -0.43 -8.75
C ILE A 7 1.35 0.40 -9.97
N LYS A 8 2.67 0.51 -10.20
CA LYS A 8 3.24 1.29 -11.29
C LYS A 8 2.76 0.79 -12.65
N GLN A 9 2.81 -0.53 -12.87
CA GLN A 9 2.36 -1.14 -14.10
C GLN A 9 0.88 -0.86 -14.39
N TYR A 10 0.02 -0.96 -13.36
CA TYR A 10 -1.39 -0.58 -13.51
C TYR A 10 -1.54 0.90 -13.87
N ARG A 11 -0.88 1.81 -13.14
CA ARG A 11 -0.99 3.24 -13.39
C ARG A 11 -0.56 3.60 -14.82
N GLU A 12 0.63 3.16 -15.23
CA GLU A 12 1.18 3.47 -16.54
C GLU A 12 0.32 2.88 -17.67
N SER A 13 -0.18 1.65 -17.50
CA SER A 13 -1.04 1.01 -18.51
C SER A 13 -2.42 1.67 -18.64
N ASN A 14 -2.90 2.34 -17.59
CA ASN A 14 -4.20 3.02 -17.56
C ASN A 14 -4.10 4.55 -17.66
N GLY A 15 -2.89 5.10 -17.86
CA GLY A 15 -2.67 6.56 -17.93
C GLY A 15 -3.03 7.30 -16.62
N VAL A 16 -2.93 6.64 -15.47
CA VAL A 16 -3.29 7.20 -14.16
C VAL A 16 -2.06 7.84 -13.53
N SER A 17 -2.12 9.11 -13.13
CA SER A 17 -1.01 9.77 -12.43
C SER A 17 -0.84 9.26 -10.99
N ILE A 18 0.31 9.50 -10.36
CA ILE A 18 0.54 9.17 -8.95
C ILE A 18 -0.53 9.85 -8.07
N GLU A 19 -0.81 11.12 -8.33
CA GLU A 19 -1.81 11.91 -7.60
C GLU A 19 -3.21 11.31 -7.73
N ASP A 20 -3.63 10.94 -8.95
CA ASP A 20 -4.93 10.33 -9.17
C ASP A 20 -5.05 8.97 -8.46
N PHE A 21 -3.98 8.17 -8.48
CA PHE A 21 -3.98 6.88 -7.80
C PHE A 21 -4.00 7.02 -6.28
N ALA A 22 -3.24 7.96 -5.73
CA ALA A 22 -3.24 8.32 -4.32
C ALA A 22 -4.66 8.73 -3.86
N ASN A 23 -5.30 9.62 -4.63
CA ASN A 23 -6.69 10.05 -4.39
C ASN A 23 -7.69 8.89 -4.41
N LYS A 24 -7.60 7.99 -5.40
CA LYS A 24 -8.47 6.80 -5.50
C LYS A 24 -8.26 5.80 -4.37
N SER A 25 -7.03 5.65 -3.89
CA SER A 25 -6.66 4.67 -2.86
C SER A 25 -6.84 5.20 -1.43
N GLY A 26 -7.06 6.51 -1.24
CA GLY A 26 -7.03 7.13 0.07
C GLY A 26 -5.65 7.11 0.73
N LEU A 27 -4.60 7.09 -0.10
CA LEU A 27 -3.19 7.15 0.30
C LEU A 27 -2.61 8.51 -0.10
N THR A 28 -1.45 8.84 0.47
CA THR A 28 -0.72 10.05 0.04
C THR A 28 0.13 9.79 -1.20
N THR A 29 0.47 10.82 -1.96
CA THR A 29 1.41 10.71 -3.09
C THR A 29 2.75 10.13 -2.68
N THR A 30 3.28 10.56 -1.52
CA THR A 30 4.52 10.05 -0.95
C THR A 30 4.46 8.56 -0.62
N GLU A 31 3.31 8.06 -0.14
CA GLU A 31 3.13 6.62 0.07
C GLU A 31 3.17 5.84 -1.25
N ILE A 32 2.53 6.35 -2.31
CA ILE A 32 2.57 5.71 -3.62
C ILE A 32 3.98 5.72 -4.20
N GLU A 33 4.68 6.86 -4.13
CA GLU A 33 6.07 6.98 -4.58
C GLU A 33 7.01 6.03 -3.83
N ALA A 34 6.86 5.94 -2.51
CA ALA A 34 7.66 5.03 -1.69
C ALA A 34 7.40 3.56 -2.08
N LEU A 35 6.14 3.17 -2.25
CA LEU A 35 5.78 1.82 -2.68
C LEU A 35 6.36 1.52 -4.07
N GLU A 36 6.19 2.41 -5.06
CA GLU A 36 6.70 2.25 -6.43
C GLU A 36 8.25 2.24 -6.52
N LYS A 37 8.95 2.76 -5.51
CA LYS A 37 10.41 2.65 -5.41
C LYS A 37 10.87 1.22 -5.10
N ASN A 38 10.00 0.41 -4.49
CA ASN A 38 10.21 -0.97 -4.02
C ASN A 38 11.27 -1.14 -2.92
N VAL A 39 12.35 -0.36 -2.94
CA VAL A 39 13.49 -0.48 -2.04
C VAL A 39 13.83 0.91 -1.48
N GLN A 40 14.12 0.98 -0.19
CA GLN A 40 14.58 2.18 0.50
C GLN A 40 16.05 2.51 0.13
N ASP A 41 16.53 3.69 0.51
CA ASP A 41 17.91 4.12 0.20
C ASP A 41 18.99 3.24 0.86
N ASP A 42 18.64 2.56 1.95
CA ASP A 42 19.51 1.63 2.67
C ASP A 42 19.50 0.19 2.10
N GLY A 43 18.76 -0.04 1.01
CA GLY A 43 18.67 -1.34 0.35
C GLY A 43 17.60 -2.28 0.94
N THR A 44 16.86 -1.86 1.95
CA THR A 44 15.74 -2.65 2.51
C THR A 44 14.50 -2.56 1.63
N VAL A 45 13.75 -3.65 1.50
CA VAL A 45 12.47 -3.66 0.76
C VAL A 45 11.46 -2.79 1.51
N VAL A 46 10.72 -1.97 0.76
CA VAL A 46 9.67 -1.11 1.34
C VAL A 46 8.55 -2.02 1.87
N PRO A 47 8.24 -1.98 3.18
CA PRO A 47 7.16 -2.77 3.75
C PRO A 47 5.80 -2.24 3.29
N VAL A 48 4.78 -3.10 3.32
CA VAL A 48 3.42 -2.73 2.93
C VAL A 48 2.45 -2.92 4.09
N ALA A 49 1.67 -1.88 4.40
CA ALA A 49 0.69 -1.94 5.47
C ALA A 49 -0.66 -2.50 4.98
N MET A 50 -1.43 -3.16 5.85
CA MET A 50 -2.78 -3.64 5.53
C MET A 50 -3.72 -2.52 5.03
N ARG A 51 -3.57 -1.31 5.58
CA ARG A 51 -4.31 -0.11 5.12
C ARG A 51 -3.99 0.21 3.66
N GLN A 52 -2.72 0.12 3.27
CA GLN A 52 -2.28 0.39 1.90
C GLN A 52 -2.81 -0.68 0.95
N ILE A 53 -2.77 -1.96 1.32
CA ILE A 53 -3.34 -3.06 0.52
C ILE A 53 -4.82 -2.81 0.25
N LYS A 54 -5.58 -2.39 1.27
CA LYS A 54 -7.00 -2.04 1.12
C LYS A 54 -7.19 -0.86 0.15
N GLY A 55 -6.37 0.18 0.27
CA GLY A 55 -6.41 1.34 -0.63
C GLY A 55 -6.07 0.99 -2.09
N ILE A 56 -5.02 0.19 -2.29
CA ILE A 56 -4.60 -0.29 -3.62
C ILE A 56 -5.72 -1.12 -4.26
N ALA A 57 -6.29 -2.06 -3.51
CA ALA A 57 -7.41 -2.88 -3.98
C ALA A 57 -8.61 -2.03 -4.43
N ALA A 58 -8.96 -0.99 -3.65
CA ALA A 58 -10.02 -0.05 -4.00
C ALA A 58 -9.70 0.77 -5.26
N ALA A 59 -8.47 1.29 -5.38
CA ALA A 59 -8.07 2.11 -6.54
C ALA A 59 -7.99 1.32 -7.86
N MET A 60 -7.74 0.02 -7.75
CA MET A 60 -7.65 -0.90 -8.89
C MET A 60 -8.96 -1.63 -9.19
N ASP A 61 -10.00 -1.43 -8.36
CA ASP A 61 -11.28 -2.14 -8.42
C ASP A 61 -11.11 -3.67 -8.45
N VAL A 62 -10.24 -4.18 -7.58
CA VAL A 62 -9.96 -5.62 -7.43
C VAL A 62 -10.12 -6.08 -5.98
N PRO A 63 -10.42 -7.36 -5.74
CA PRO A 63 -10.46 -7.91 -4.39
C PRO A 63 -9.09 -7.81 -3.68
N MET A 64 -9.08 -7.49 -2.38
CA MET A 64 -7.86 -7.49 -1.56
C MET A 64 -7.01 -8.78 -1.69
N PRO A 65 -7.59 -10.00 -1.74
CA PRO A 65 -6.80 -11.22 -1.93
C PRO A 65 -5.96 -11.22 -3.21
N MET A 66 -6.42 -10.56 -4.29
CA MET A 66 -5.64 -10.46 -5.53
C MET A 66 -4.40 -9.59 -5.35
N VAL A 67 -4.53 -8.48 -4.62
CA VAL A 67 -3.41 -7.59 -4.28
C VAL A 67 -2.44 -8.30 -3.33
N MET A 68 -2.95 -9.01 -2.32
CA MET A 68 -2.13 -9.77 -1.39
C MET A 68 -1.31 -10.86 -2.08
N ALA A 69 -1.87 -11.51 -3.11
CA ALA A 69 -1.16 -12.51 -3.90
C ALA A 69 0.02 -11.95 -4.72
N GLN A 70 0.10 -10.63 -4.91
CA GLN A 70 1.24 -9.98 -5.58
C GLN A 70 2.38 -9.64 -4.62
N ILE A 71 2.18 -9.79 -3.31
CA ILE A 71 3.21 -9.47 -2.31
C ILE A 71 4.14 -10.67 -2.20
N PRO A 72 5.42 -10.55 -2.57
CA PRO A 72 6.37 -11.64 -2.44
C PRO A 72 6.70 -11.91 -0.97
N SER A 73 7.18 -13.13 -0.68
CA SER A 73 7.44 -13.57 0.70
C SER A 73 8.53 -12.79 1.43
N ASP A 74 9.37 -12.07 0.71
CA ASP A 74 10.45 -11.22 1.23
C ASP A 74 10.03 -9.74 1.42
N GLN A 75 8.78 -9.38 1.07
CA GLN A 75 8.22 -8.07 1.36
C GLN A 75 7.41 -8.11 2.66
N GLU A 76 7.84 -7.34 3.66
CA GLU A 76 7.21 -7.33 4.97
C GLU A 76 5.80 -6.72 4.95
N LEU A 77 4.89 -7.38 5.66
CA LEU A 77 3.50 -6.95 5.88
C LEU A 77 3.35 -6.32 7.27
N VAL A 78 3.05 -5.02 7.30
CA VAL A 78 2.89 -4.28 8.57
C VAL A 78 1.42 -4.25 8.98
N VAL A 79 1.15 -4.71 10.20
CA VAL A 79 -0.18 -4.67 10.84
C VAL A 79 -0.11 -3.83 12.10
N HIS A 80 -0.74 -2.66 12.06
CA HIS A 80 -0.92 -1.84 13.27
C HIS A 80 -2.12 -2.39 14.06
N VAL A 81 -1.84 -3.04 15.20
CA VAL A 81 -2.86 -3.41 16.18
C VAL A 81 -3.03 -2.22 17.12
N VAL A 82 -4.17 -1.53 17.05
CA VAL A 82 -4.54 -0.57 18.09
C VAL A 82 -5.15 -1.38 19.23
N ALA A 83 -4.43 -1.51 20.35
CA ALA A 83 -5.03 -2.08 21.55
C ALA A 83 -6.09 -1.10 22.06
N GLU A 84 -7.34 -1.54 22.20
CA GLU A 84 -8.49 -0.74 22.70
C GLU A 84 -8.30 -0.23 24.15
N SER A 85 -7.19 -0.51 24.80
CA SER A 85 -6.94 -0.23 26.22
C SER A 85 -6.67 1.22 26.60
N ASP A 86 -6.60 2.15 25.64
CA ASP A 86 -6.36 3.59 25.89
C ASP A 86 -7.60 4.49 25.71
N GLN A 87 -8.81 3.94 25.66
CA GLN A 87 -9.99 4.78 25.92
C GLN A 87 -10.01 5.16 27.41
N PRO A 88 -9.80 6.45 27.78
CA PRO A 88 -10.05 6.86 29.14
C PRO A 88 -11.53 6.61 29.37
N HIS A 89 -11.85 5.69 30.27
CA HIS A 89 -13.19 5.53 30.77
C HIS A 89 -13.52 6.84 31.48
N ALA A 90 -14.18 7.75 30.76
CA ALA A 90 -14.75 8.94 31.36
C ALA A 90 -15.78 8.46 32.38
N LYS A 91 -15.48 8.73 33.65
CA LYS A 91 -16.39 8.52 34.79
C LYS A 91 -17.59 9.46 34.70
#